data_AF-A0A0U2Z4J3-F1
#
_entry.id   AF-A0A0U2Z4J3-F1
#
_cell.length_a   1.000
_cell.length_b   1.000
_cell.length_c   1.000
_cell.angle_alpha   90.00
_cell.angle_beta   90.00
_cell.angle_gamma   90.00
#
_symmetry.space_group_name_H-M   'P 1'
#
loop_
_entity.id
_entity.type
_entity.pdbx_description
1 polymer ?
#
loop_
_entity_poly.entity_id
_entity_poly.type
_entity_poly.pdbx_seq_one_letter_code
_entity_poly.pdbx_strand_id
1 'polypeptide(L)'
;MKKTLSLIALSTLLGGCYSSPESVNSTARFASPEVNKSPFHLSLSLSTDTLNVIPLNTTEYVTDDSHLRAAAELSLGNGFELGWAAGGEGKYSLKYQFYGKSREEASSGDVSHAVSISYVSGDDSGVEAGNYIGGTAYNNAHWEFDKNAIDVALISGYRLTPELLLYGSVFYQDGDIGH
;
A
#
# COMPACT_ATOMS: atom_id res chain seq x y z
N MET A 1 -32.18 24.89 -14.90
CA MET A 1 -31.88 24.86 -13.45
C MET A 1 -31.98 23.41 -12.95
N LYS A 2 -30.92 22.59 -13.04
CA LYS A 2 -30.93 21.16 -12.60
C LYS A 2 -29.56 20.62 -12.12
N LYS A 3 -28.55 21.47 -11.88
CA LYS A 3 -27.18 21.02 -11.55
C LYS A 3 -26.72 21.28 -10.10
N THR A 4 -27.55 21.91 -9.27
CA THR A 4 -27.16 22.32 -7.91
C THR A 4 -27.66 21.42 -6.78
N LEU A 5 -28.52 20.42 -7.06
CA LEU A 5 -28.99 19.49 -6.02
C LEU A 5 -28.01 18.34 -5.69
N SER A 6 -26.95 18.14 -6.48
CA SER A 6 -26.05 16.99 -6.27
C SER A 6 -24.99 17.21 -5.19
N LEU A 7 -24.70 18.45 -4.78
CA LEU A 7 -23.66 18.73 -3.77
C LEU A 7 -24.15 18.56 -2.33
N ILE A 8 -25.45 18.70 -2.07
CA ILE A 8 -26.02 18.64 -0.71
C ILE A 8 -26.16 17.18 -0.23
N ALA A 9 -26.25 16.23 -1.15
CA ALA A 9 -26.26 14.80 -0.82
C ALA A 9 -24.86 14.28 -0.40
N LEU A 10 -23.78 14.96 -0.79
CA LEU A 10 -22.41 14.54 -0.45
C LEU A 10 -21.97 15.07 0.92
N SER A 11 -22.45 16.25 1.32
CA SER A 11 -22.12 16.86 2.63
C SER A 11 -22.85 16.22 3.81
N THR A 12 -23.95 15.48 3.57
CA THR A 12 -24.68 14.74 4.62
C THR A 12 -24.08 13.36 4.93
N LEU A 13 -23.15 12.85 4.11
CA LEU A 13 -22.39 11.61 4.38
C LEU A 13 -21.14 11.83 5.27
N LEU A 14 -20.67 13.07 5.41
CA LEU A 14 -19.45 13.40 6.15
C LEU A 14 -19.67 13.70 7.65
N GLY A 15 -20.92 13.71 8.12
CA GLY A 15 -21.27 14.04 9.51
C GLY A 15 -21.13 12.91 10.53
N GLY A 16 -20.69 11.72 10.12
CA GLY A 16 -20.70 10.51 10.96
C GLY A 16 -19.35 9.82 11.16
N CYS A 17 -18.23 10.37 10.68
CA CYS A 17 -16.92 9.72 10.75
C CYS A 17 -16.28 9.91 12.14
N TYR A 18 -16.90 9.33 13.17
CA TYR A 18 -16.28 9.09 14.48
C TYR A 18 -15.51 7.76 14.43
N SER A 19 -14.53 7.65 13.53
CA SER A 19 -13.53 6.58 13.59
C SER A 19 -12.28 7.19 14.21
N SER A 20 -11.96 6.74 15.43
CA SER A 20 -10.66 7.04 16.02
C SER A 20 -9.57 6.50 15.08
N PRO A 21 -8.59 7.31 14.67
CA PRO A 21 -7.54 6.84 13.79
C PRO A 21 -6.74 5.74 14.50
N GLU A 22 -6.81 4.52 13.96
CA GLU A 22 -5.97 3.41 14.41
C GLU A 22 -4.70 3.36 13.56
N SER A 23 -3.55 3.31 14.23
CA SER A 23 -2.23 3.19 13.59
C SER A 23 -1.93 1.73 13.34
N VAL A 24 -1.90 1.32 12.08
CA VAL A 24 -1.53 -0.03 11.66
C VAL A 24 -0.17 0.04 10.97
N ASN A 25 0.72 -0.91 11.22
CA ASN A 25 1.99 -0.97 10.48
C ASN A 25 1.75 -1.69 9.15
N SER A 26 1.66 -0.93 8.05
CA SER A 26 1.39 -1.45 6.70
C SER A 26 2.60 -1.15 5.82
N THR A 27 3.20 -2.20 5.26
CA THR A 27 4.28 -2.08 4.27
C THR A 27 3.68 -2.09 2.87
N ALA A 28 4.39 -1.53 1.89
CA ALA A 28 3.93 -1.32 0.51
C ALA A 28 2.99 -2.37 -0.10
N ARG A 29 3.29 -3.64 0.15
CA ARG A 29 2.68 -4.79 -0.52
C ARG A 29 1.89 -5.69 0.41
N PHE A 30 2.04 -5.55 1.72
CA PHE A 30 1.45 -6.48 2.68
C PHE A 30 0.36 -5.76 3.47
N ALA A 31 -0.89 -5.96 3.03
CA ALA A 31 -2.06 -5.58 3.81
C ALA A 31 -2.54 -6.78 4.64
N SER A 32 -3.07 -6.52 5.83
CA SER A 32 -3.73 -7.56 6.63
C SER A 32 -4.97 -8.09 5.88
N PRO A 33 -5.22 -9.42 5.89
CA PRO A 33 -6.44 -10.00 5.32
C PRO A 33 -7.71 -9.67 6.11
N GLU A 34 -7.58 -9.19 7.35
CA GLU A 34 -8.73 -8.91 8.21
C GLU A 34 -9.24 -7.49 7.99
N VAL A 35 -10.52 -7.39 7.65
CA VAL A 35 -11.25 -6.14 7.43
C VAL A 35 -12.11 -5.83 8.64
N ASN A 36 -12.25 -4.55 8.97
CA ASN A 36 -13.13 -4.11 10.05
C ASN A 36 -14.59 -4.37 9.68
N LYS A 37 -15.38 -4.89 10.62
CA LYS A 37 -16.81 -5.15 10.43
C LYS A 37 -17.61 -3.86 10.39
N SER A 38 -17.16 -2.86 11.14
CA SER A 38 -17.79 -1.55 11.23
C SER A 38 -17.71 -0.80 9.89
N PRO A 39 -18.85 -0.39 9.30
CA PRO A 39 -18.83 0.39 8.06
C PRO A 39 -18.31 1.80 8.35
N PHE A 40 -17.62 2.37 7.36
CA PHE A 40 -16.97 3.68 7.42
C PHE A 40 -15.91 3.83 8.52
N HIS A 41 -15.27 2.71 8.89
CA HIS A 41 -14.12 2.73 9.77
C HIS A 41 -12.88 3.16 9.00
N LEU A 42 -12.27 4.28 9.39
CA LEU A 42 -11.05 4.82 8.78
C LEU A 42 -9.83 4.46 9.64
N SER A 43 -8.87 3.77 9.04
CA SER A 43 -7.55 3.49 9.62
C SER A 43 -6.49 4.27 8.86
N LEU A 44 -5.51 4.81 9.58
CA LEU A 44 -4.43 5.63 9.01
C LEU A 44 -3.09 5.07 9.48
N SER A 45 -2.17 4.84 8.54
CA SER A 45 -0.84 4.31 8.85
C SER A 45 0.25 5.21 8.31
N LEU A 46 1.32 5.34 9.08
CA LEU A 46 2.59 5.92 8.63
C LEU A 46 3.67 4.85 8.80
N SER A 47 4.33 4.49 7.71
CA SER A 47 5.38 3.48 7.67
C SER A 47 6.61 3.99 6.93
N THR A 48 7.70 3.24 7.03
CA THR A 48 8.91 3.47 6.24
C THR A 48 9.14 2.22 5.41
N ASP A 49 9.24 2.39 4.10
CA ASP A 49 9.62 1.33 3.18
C ASP A 49 11.13 1.46 2.95
N THR A 50 11.90 0.43 3.28
CA THR A 50 13.35 0.37 3.02
C THR A 50 13.59 -0.59 1.86
N LEU A 51 14.22 -0.10 0.80
CA LEU A 51 14.63 -0.91 -0.35
C LEU A 51 16.11 -1.23 -0.21
N ASN A 52 16.42 -2.51 -0.05
CA ASN A 52 17.80 -2.98 -0.10
C ASN A 52 18.15 -3.28 -1.56
N VAL A 53 18.91 -2.40 -2.18
CA VAL A 53 19.33 -2.54 -3.58
C VAL A 53 20.55 -3.44 -3.63
N ILE A 54 20.43 -4.60 -4.29
CA ILE A 54 21.55 -5.52 -4.49
C ILE A 54 22.35 -5.03 -5.70
N PRO A 55 23.59 -4.51 -5.53
CA PRO A 55 24.38 -4.08 -6.66
C PRO A 55 24.77 -5.26 -7.55
N LEU A 56 24.74 -5.05 -8.87
CA LEU A 56 25.26 -6.00 -9.85
C LEU A 56 26.79 -6.15 -9.75
N ASN A 57 27.49 -5.20 -9.10
CA ASN A 57 28.94 -5.22 -8.91
C ASN A 57 29.32 -4.88 -7.45
N THR A 58 30.08 -5.75 -6.79
CA THR A 58 30.35 -5.71 -5.34
C THR A 58 31.31 -4.59 -4.89
N THR A 59 31.76 -3.73 -5.80
CA THR A 59 32.72 -2.64 -5.52
C THR A 59 32.08 -1.28 -5.28
N GLU A 60 30.77 -1.14 -5.48
CA GLU A 60 30.05 0.12 -5.28
C GLU A 60 29.28 0.14 -3.97
N TYR A 61 29.42 1.25 -3.23
CA TYR A 61 28.58 1.56 -2.08
C TYR A 61 27.20 1.96 -2.60
N VAL A 62 26.22 1.10 -2.36
CA VAL A 62 24.81 1.43 -2.62
C VAL A 62 24.23 2.03 -1.34
N THR A 63 23.62 3.20 -1.48
CA THR A 63 22.88 3.84 -0.38
C THR A 63 21.53 3.16 -0.28
N ASP A 64 21.18 2.65 0.91
CA ASP A 64 19.83 2.18 1.20
C ASP A 64 18.85 3.35 0.98
N ASP A 65 17.85 3.14 0.12
CA ASP A 65 16.78 4.12 -0.05
C ASP A 65 15.65 3.83 0.93
N SER A 66 15.17 4.88 1.58
CA SER A 66 14.11 4.80 2.57
C SER A 66 13.05 5.84 2.26
N HIS A 67 11.84 5.38 1.97
CA HIS A 67 10.71 6.27 1.70
C HIS A 67 9.73 6.25 2.86
N LEU A 68 9.33 7.45 3.29
CA LEU A 68 8.19 7.61 4.21
C LEU A 68 6.90 7.38 3.44
N ARG A 69 6.05 6.51 3.98
CA ARG A 69 4.79 6.12 3.36
C ARG A 69 3.60 6.40 4.27
N ALA A 70 2.59 7.05 3.72
CA ALA A 70 1.30 7.22 4.34
C ALA A 70 0.28 6.30 3.65
N ALA A 71 -0.59 5.67 4.42
CA ALA A 71 -1.73 4.92 3.89
C ALA A 71 -3.01 5.20 4.68
N ALA A 72 -4.14 5.05 4.01
CA ALA A 72 -5.47 5.17 4.56
C ALA A 72 -6.32 3.99 4.10
N GLU A 73 -7.00 3.33 5.03
CA GLU A 73 -7.91 2.21 4.76
C GLU A 73 -9.30 2.59 5.28
N LEU A 74 -10.32 2.40 4.45
CA LEU A 74 -11.73 2.65 4.77
C LEU A 74 -12.50 1.35 4.64
N SER A 75 -12.96 0.80 5.75
CA SER A 75 -13.90 -0.32 5.72
C SER A 75 -15.26 0.15 5.23
N LEU A 76 -15.83 -0.57 4.26
CA LEU A 76 -17.20 -0.36 3.77
C LEU A 76 -18.20 -1.28 4.49
N GLY A 77 -17.72 -2.12 5.41
CA GLY A 77 -18.49 -3.20 6.02
C GLY A 77 -18.63 -4.42 5.12
N ASN A 78 -19.21 -5.50 5.66
CA ASN A 78 -19.39 -6.78 4.97
C ASN A 78 -18.10 -7.36 4.35
N GLY A 79 -16.94 -7.08 4.97
CA GLY A 79 -15.64 -7.57 4.51
C GLY A 79 -14.99 -6.76 3.38
N PHE A 80 -15.58 -5.64 2.94
CA PHE A 80 -14.98 -4.77 1.93
C PHE A 80 -14.17 -3.64 2.55
N GLU A 81 -13.02 -3.33 1.95
CA GLU A 81 -12.15 -2.23 2.36
C GLU A 81 -11.54 -1.52 1.15
N LEU A 82 -11.55 -0.19 1.17
CA LEU A 82 -10.86 0.65 0.21
C LEU A 82 -9.54 1.10 0.82
N GLY A 83 -8.43 0.94 0.10
CA GLY A 83 -7.13 1.39 0.54
C GLY A 83 -6.53 2.43 -0.40
N TRP A 84 -5.86 3.42 0.17
CA TRP A 84 -5.02 4.38 -0.53
C TRP A 84 -3.65 4.43 0.12
N ALA A 85 -2.58 4.59 -0.67
CA ALA A 85 -1.24 4.82 -0.14
C ALA A 85 -0.43 5.79 -1.02
N ALA A 86 0.47 6.55 -0.41
CA ALA A 86 1.40 7.47 -1.08
C ALA A 86 2.72 7.62 -0.29
N GLY A 87 3.78 8.07 -0.97
CA GLY A 87 5.13 8.21 -0.41
C GLY A 87 6.10 7.19 -1.01
N GLY A 88 6.46 7.42 -2.27
CA GLY A 88 6.97 6.41 -3.21
C GLY A 88 5.89 6.18 -4.28
N GLU A 89 5.54 4.92 -4.55
CA GLU A 89 4.45 4.58 -5.46
C GLU A 89 3.06 4.89 -4.85
N GLY A 90 2.24 5.63 -5.59
CA GLY A 90 0.82 5.81 -5.33
C GLY A 90 0.05 4.52 -5.54
N LYS A 91 -0.86 4.18 -4.63
CA LYS A 91 -1.68 2.96 -4.72
C LYS A 91 -3.14 3.24 -4.36
N TYR A 92 -4.05 2.72 -5.16
CA TYR A 92 -5.47 2.59 -4.84
C TYR A 92 -5.85 1.11 -4.84
N SER A 93 -6.60 0.65 -3.85
CA SER A 93 -6.90 -0.77 -3.68
C SER A 93 -8.33 -1.01 -3.22
N LEU A 94 -8.90 -2.13 -3.66
CA LEU A 94 -10.14 -2.70 -3.18
C LEU A 94 -9.83 -4.10 -2.64
N LYS A 95 -10.11 -4.32 -1.37
CA LYS A 95 -9.90 -5.60 -0.67
C LYS A 95 -11.25 -6.18 -0.25
N TYR A 96 -11.36 -7.49 -0.36
CA TYR A 96 -12.52 -8.25 0.11
C TYR A 96 -12.06 -9.46 0.93
N GLN A 97 -12.43 -9.46 2.21
CA GLN A 97 -12.26 -10.59 3.11
C GLN A 97 -13.40 -11.60 2.89
N PHE A 98 -13.08 -12.72 2.26
CA PHE A 98 -14.06 -13.78 1.97
C PHE A 98 -14.07 -14.89 3.01
N TYR A 99 -13.04 -14.97 3.86
CA TYR A 99 -12.94 -15.98 4.92
C TYR A 99 -12.29 -15.44 6.20
N GLY A 100 -12.71 -16.00 7.33
CA GLY A 100 -12.25 -15.64 8.66
C GLY A 100 -13.15 -14.63 9.36
N LYS A 101 -12.81 -14.32 10.60
CA LYS A 101 -13.51 -13.31 11.40
C LYS A 101 -13.00 -11.92 11.03
N SER A 102 -13.84 -10.90 11.25
CA SER A 102 -13.43 -9.51 11.09
C SER A 102 -12.35 -9.14 12.11
N ARG A 103 -11.63 -8.05 11.85
CA ARG A 103 -10.52 -7.60 12.70
C ARG A 103 -10.91 -7.46 14.17
N GLU A 104 -12.11 -6.98 14.47
CA GLU A 104 -12.58 -6.78 15.86
C GLU A 104 -13.02 -8.07 16.56
N GLU A 105 -13.34 -9.12 15.81
CA GLU A 105 -13.88 -10.40 16.31
C GLU A 105 -12.85 -11.54 16.28
N ALA A 106 -11.70 -11.30 15.65
CA ALA A 106 -10.65 -12.27 15.48
C ALA A 106 -9.87 -12.50 16.80
N SER A 107 -9.56 -13.76 17.05
CA SER A 107 -8.94 -14.27 18.29
C SER A 107 -7.78 -15.20 17.96
N SER A 108 -7.01 -15.59 18.99
CA SER A 108 -5.88 -16.52 18.81
C SER A 108 -6.37 -17.83 18.15
N GLY A 109 -5.67 -18.25 17.09
CA GLY A 109 -6.00 -19.45 16.31
C GLY A 109 -6.89 -19.20 15.09
N ASP A 110 -7.44 -17.99 14.91
CA ASP A 110 -8.26 -17.67 13.75
C ASP A 110 -7.39 -17.52 12.48
N VAL A 111 -7.92 -18.04 11.37
CA VAL A 111 -7.37 -17.92 10.02
C VAL A 111 -8.25 -16.98 9.21
N SER A 112 -7.64 -16.11 8.42
CA SER A 112 -8.33 -15.15 7.57
C SER A 112 -7.77 -15.16 6.15
N HIS A 113 -8.66 -15.02 5.17
CA HIS A 113 -8.28 -14.88 3.76
C HIS A 113 -9.03 -13.73 3.11
N ALA A 114 -8.29 -12.99 2.30
CA ALA A 114 -8.82 -11.89 1.51
C ALA A 114 -8.21 -11.88 0.11
N VAL A 115 -8.93 -11.27 -0.82
CA VAL A 115 -8.42 -10.92 -2.14
C VAL A 115 -8.34 -9.40 -2.24
N SER A 116 -7.30 -8.87 -2.88
CA SER A 116 -7.21 -7.46 -3.21
C SER A 116 -6.90 -7.24 -4.67
N ILE A 117 -7.47 -6.19 -5.23
CA ILE A 117 -7.12 -5.65 -6.54
C ILE A 117 -6.67 -4.22 -6.32
N SER A 118 -5.51 -3.86 -6.87
CA SER A 118 -4.91 -2.55 -6.71
C SER A 118 -4.46 -1.97 -8.04
N TYR A 119 -4.58 -0.66 -8.17
CA TYR A 119 -3.88 0.13 -9.18
C TYR A 119 -2.68 0.81 -8.53
N VAL A 120 -1.51 0.64 -9.13
CA VAL A 120 -0.25 1.19 -8.65
C VAL A 120 0.30 2.12 -9.73
N SER A 121 0.63 3.34 -9.35
CA SER A 121 1.26 4.34 -10.20
C SER A 121 2.42 5.00 -9.47
N GLY A 122 3.56 5.15 -10.10
CA GLY A 122 4.67 5.88 -9.51
C GLY A 122 5.72 6.19 -10.56
N ASP A 123 6.46 7.25 -10.30
CA ASP A 123 7.56 7.69 -11.13
C ASP A 123 8.81 7.48 -10.28
N ASP A 124 9.76 6.70 -10.77
CA ASP A 124 11.05 6.49 -10.13
C ASP A 124 12.15 7.07 -11.02
N SER A 125 13.12 7.74 -10.40
CA SER A 125 14.21 8.36 -11.15
C SER A 125 15.50 8.24 -10.36
N GLY A 126 16.57 7.87 -11.05
CA GLY A 126 17.88 7.69 -10.45
C GLY A 126 18.98 8.24 -11.34
N VAL A 127 20.08 8.57 -10.68
CA VAL A 127 21.31 8.97 -11.35
C VAL A 127 22.30 7.83 -11.16
N GLU A 128 22.76 7.19 -12.24
CA GLU A 128 23.89 6.27 -12.12
C GLU A 128 25.11 7.04 -11.62
N ALA A 129 25.80 6.51 -10.61
CA ALA A 129 27.05 7.07 -10.13
C ALA A 129 28.13 6.90 -11.23
N GLY A 130 28.36 7.95 -12.01
CA GLY A 130 29.38 7.96 -13.05
C GLY A 130 30.79 7.72 -12.49
N ASN A 131 31.62 7.01 -13.25
CA ASN A 131 33.01 6.72 -12.89
C ASN A 131 33.82 8.03 -12.81
N TYR A 132 34.46 8.30 -11.67
CA TYR A 132 35.34 9.46 -11.50
C TYR A 132 36.72 9.20 -12.12
N ILE A 133 36.99 9.76 -13.31
CA ILE A 133 38.35 9.80 -13.88
C ILE A 133 38.81 11.26 -13.96
N GLY A 134 39.87 11.59 -13.23
CA GLY A 134 40.52 12.91 -13.32
C GLY A 134 39.71 14.11 -12.79
N GLY A 135 38.79 13.89 -11.85
CA GLY A 135 38.02 14.97 -11.21
C GLY A 135 36.88 15.54 -12.06
N THR A 136 36.54 14.89 -13.18
CA THR A 136 35.42 15.29 -14.05
C THR A 136 34.44 14.11 -14.13
N ALA A 137 33.18 14.33 -13.75
CA ALA A 137 32.14 13.30 -13.88
C ALA A 137 31.85 13.06 -15.36
N TYR A 138 32.05 11.83 -15.83
CA TYR A 138 31.80 11.43 -17.22
C TYR A 138 30.58 10.51 -17.25
N ASN A 139 29.55 10.93 -17.99
CA ASN A 139 28.23 10.30 -18.15
C ASN A 139 27.40 10.15 -16.86
N ASN A 140 26.51 11.14 -16.63
CA ASN A 140 25.34 10.94 -15.77
C ASN A 140 24.24 10.35 -16.65
N ALA A 141 24.15 9.02 -16.73
CA ALA A 141 22.96 8.41 -17.29
C ALA A 141 21.81 8.65 -16.30
N HIS A 142 20.89 9.53 -16.68
CA HIS A 142 19.63 9.72 -15.98
C HIS A 142 18.68 8.62 -16.47
N TRP A 143 18.18 7.80 -15.55
CA TRP A 143 17.10 6.89 -15.84
C TRP A 143 15.85 7.40 -15.12
N GLU A 144 14.74 7.39 -15.85
CA GLU A 144 13.41 7.73 -15.37
C GLU A 144 12.51 6.56 -15.76
N PHE A 145 11.63 6.20 -14.85
CA PHE A 145 10.81 5.01 -14.98
C PHE A 145 9.39 5.29 -14.52
N ASP A 146 8.47 5.31 -15.49
CA ASP A 146 7.05 5.45 -15.24
C ASP A 146 6.43 4.07 -15.03
N LYS A 147 5.90 3.84 -13.83
CA LYS A 147 5.23 2.60 -13.48
C LYS A 147 3.72 2.80 -13.46
N ASN A 148 3.01 2.03 -14.29
CA ASN A 148 1.57 1.90 -14.21
C ASN A 148 1.18 0.42 -14.24
N ALA A 149 0.61 -0.09 -13.15
CA ALA A 149 0.35 -1.51 -12.99
C ALA A 149 -0.95 -1.83 -12.25
N ILE A 150 -1.57 -2.95 -12.63
CA ILE A 150 -2.62 -3.60 -11.87
C ILE A 150 -1.99 -4.72 -11.06
N ASP A 151 -2.28 -4.76 -9.77
CA ASP A 151 -1.84 -5.78 -8.83
C ASP A 151 -3.06 -6.56 -8.31
N VAL A 152 -3.00 -7.88 -8.36
CA VAL A 152 -3.99 -8.78 -7.76
C VAL A 152 -3.28 -9.65 -6.74
N ALA A 153 -3.76 -9.66 -5.50
CA ALA A 153 -3.16 -10.44 -4.42
C ALA A 153 -4.19 -11.30 -3.70
N LEU A 154 -3.76 -12.53 -3.37
CA LEU A 154 -4.41 -13.39 -2.40
C LEU A 154 -3.64 -13.26 -1.07
N ILE A 155 -4.33 -12.82 -0.04
CA ILE A 155 -3.77 -12.52 1.27
C ILE A 155 -4.28 -13.55 2.26
N SER A 156 -3.38 -14.14 3.04
CA SER A 156 -3.70 -15.13 4.08
C SER A 156 -3.04 -14.74 5.39
N GLY A 157 -3.74 -14.98 6.50
CA GLY A 157 -3.27 -14.62 7.83
C GLY A 157 -3.68 -15.64 8.88
N TYR A 158 -2.88 -15.70 9.94
CA TYR A 158 -3.09 -16.53 11.11
C TYR A 158 -2.77 -15.74 12.38
N ARG A 159 -3.72 -15.70 13.33
CA ARG A 159 -3.53 -15.04 14.61
C ARG A 159 -2.82 -15.93 15.60
N LEU A 160 -1.59 -15.54 15.96
CA LEU A 160 -0.86 -16.15 17.07
C LEU A 160 -1.46 -15.70 18.41
N THR A 161 -1.76 -14.41 18.53
CA THR A 161 -2.53 -13.82 19.65
C THR A 161 -3.58 -12.84 19.12
N PRO A 162 -4.53 -12.35 19.95
CA PRO A 162 -5.46 -11.28 19.53
C PRO A 162 -4.78 -9.98 19.08
N GLU A 163 -3.49 -9.80 19.37
CA GLU A 163 -2.69 -8.61 19.00
C GLU A 163 -1.68 -8.92 17.90
N LEU A 164 -1.29 -10.20 17.73
CA LEU A 164 -0.22 -10.61 16.83
C LEU A 164 -0.75 -11.48 15.69
N LEU A 165 -0.81 -10.88 14.50
CA LEU A 165 -1.21 -11.51 13.24
C LEU A 165 0.04 -11.77 12.39
N LEU A 166 0.27 -13.04 12.05
CA LEU A 166 1.23 -13.41 11.00
C LEU A 166 0.46 -13.50 9.68
N TYR A 167 0.91 -12.80 8.66
CA TYR A 167 0.24 -12.79 7.36
C TYR A 167 1.22 -12.70 6.20
N GLY A 168 0.77 -13.12 5.04
CA GLY A 168 1.52 -13.08 3.79
C GLY A 168 0.58 -13.13 2.60
N SER A 169 1.12 -12.81 1.42
CA SER A 169 0.35 -12.80 0.19
C SER A 169 1.11 -13.41 -0.97
N VAL A 170 0.36 -13.96 -1.91
CA VAL A 170 0.82 -14.26 -3.27
C VAL A 170 0.16 -13.24 -4.18
N PHE A 171 0.94 -12.59 -5.04
CA PHE A 171 0.46 -11.53 -5.91
C PHE A 171 0.90 -11.74 -7.35
N TYR A 172 0.11 -11.19 -8.26
CA TYR A 172 0.40 -11.05 -9.67
C TYR A 172 0.27 -9.57 -10.03
N GLN A 173 1.29 -9.03 -10.67
CA GLN A 173 1.33 -7.64 -11.10
C GLN A 173 1.57 -7.61 -12.61
N ASP A 174 0.70 -6.89 -13.31
CA ASP A 174 0.80 -6.65 -14.75
C ASP A 174 0.78 -5.15 -14.98
N GLY A 175 1.74 -4.65 -15.75
CA GLY A 175 1.91 -3.22 -15.93
C GLY A 175 2.97 -2.91 -16.98
N ASP A 176 2.91 -1.70 -17.49
CA ASP A 176 3.89 -1.22 -18.46
C ASP A 176 5.06 -0.57 -17.73
N ILE A 177 6.22 -0.77 -18.32
CA ILE A 177 7.48 -0.16 -17.92
C ILE A 177 7.83 0.87 -19.00
N GLY A 178 7.35 2.11 -18.83
CA GLY A 178 7.67 3.24 -19.72
C GLY A 178 9.09 3.79 -19.51
N HIS A 179 9.78 4.09 -20.62
CA HIS A 179 11.10 4.73 -20.68
C HIS A 179 11.01 6.14 -21.25
#